data_AF-H3KE02-F1
#
_entry.id   AF-H3KE02-F1
#
_cell.length_a   1.000
_cell.length_b   1.000
_cell.length_c   1.000
_cell.angle_alpha   90.00
_cell.angle_beta   90.00
_cell.angle_gamma   90.00
#
_symmetry.space_group_name_H-M   'P 1'
#
loop_
_entity.id
_entity.type
_entity.pdbx_description
1 polymer ?
#
loop_
_entity_poly.entity_id
_entity_poly.type
_entity_poly.pdbx_seq_one_letter_code
_entity_poly.pdbx_strand_id
1 'polypeptide(L)'
;MQFFGRKFELEGLEDIYEKPGFQLIVVYGRRRVGKSTLIQEFIKDKRSIYFMSAEGGVKTNLKVLSGAIFTGLGETEGPAFQNYEDALIYVFKKSLNERLVFVLDEFPYAARGDETLLSVLQRQIDLNKHGSNLMLILCGSSISYMTDKVLAYRSPLYGRRTGQLRIEPFDFFESLEMLKGFDPFDAAVIYGTTGGTPLYLEQFQPSKSLRVNLYREWFRPLGFFFDEPMTFLRQEVRSVKTYYDLLVNLANGGVRLSELANALDTQPGAIMPHIDTLITLGIIRKETAHGEKSNSKKTQYRIADNMFRFWFTFINQGSSQIMLKNGRTILKAAEAQLPTYMGPVFEDICRDYLQRLQRAGRCPVAFTDLDRWWGKISLPKEKPTNPIEASDDKTPRSTEAEIDIIGAEDKNTALFAECKWKNELVPVSVLEKLDELSRSQFRYENRHLFIFSKSGFTDACRQKAKEMGNVHLVTFLEMIEAVNEMGDDDEELW
;
A
#
# COMPACT_ATOMS: atom_id res chain seq x y z
N MET A 1 -24.85 4.37 -2.29
CA MET A 1 -23.71 3.48 -1.97
C MET A 1 -23.00 4.11 -0.79
N GLN A 2 -22.56 3.35 0.20
CA GLN A 2 -21.84 3.92 1.34
C GLN A 2 -20.38 4.17 0.93
N PHE A 3 -19.86 5.36 1.21
CA PHE A 3 -18.45 5.73 0.98
C PHE A 3 -17.66 5.49 2.28
N PHE A 4 -16.43 4.98 2.17
CA PHE A 4 -15.58 4.58 3.31
C PHE A 4 -14.16 5.13 3.13
N GLY A 5 -13.51 5.50 4.25
CA GLY A 5 -12.14 6.03 4.25
C GLY A 5 -11.94 7.26 3.36
N ARG A 6 -10.71 7.45 2.87
CA ARG A 6 -10.33 8.47 1.86
C ARG A 6 -10.56 9.93 2.24
N LYS A 7 -10.57 10.25 3.53
CA LYS A 7 -10.82 11.63 4.00
C LYS A 7 -9.73 12.58 3.51
N PHE A 8 -8.47 12.20 3.69
CA PHE A 8 -7.32 12.98 3.23
C PHE A 8 -7.31 13.17 1.70
N GLU A 9 -7.66 12.12 0.94
CA GLU A 9 -7.75 12.22 -0.51
C GLU A 9 -8.91 13.11 -0.99
N LEU A 10 -10.06 13.09 -0.30
CA LEU A 10 -11.18 13.98 -0.56
C LEU A 10 -10.83 15.43 -0.22
N GLU A 11 -10.29 15.67 0.98
CA GLU A 11 -9.88 17.00 1.44
C GLU A 11 -8.87 17.63 0.46
N GLY A 12 -7.83 16.88 0.06
CA GLY A 12 -6.87 17.37 -0.94
C GLY A 12 -7.49 17.68 -2.31
N LEU A 13 -8.57 16.98 -2.70
CA LEU A 13 -9.34 17.32 -3.91
C LEU A 13 -10.17 18.61 -3.72
N GLU A 14 -10.78 18.80 -2.55
CA GLU A 14 -11.52 20.02 -2.21
C GLU A 14 -10.59 21.23 -2.14
N ASP A 15 -9.42 21.12 -1.49
CA ASP A 15 -8.41 22.18 -1.44
C ASP A 15 -7.99 22.67 -2.83
N ILE A 16 -7.82 21.73 -3.76
CA ILE A 16 -7.50 22.07 -5.16
C ILE A 16 -8.72 22.66 -5.85
N TYR A 17 -9.92 22.17 -5.55
CA TYR A 17 -11.18 22.69 -6.09
C TYR A 17 -11.45 24.14 -5.68
N GLU A 18 -11.06 24.56 -4.48
CA GLU A 18 -11.25 25.93 -4.01
C GLU A 18 -10.24 26.92 -4.58
N LYS A 19 -9.06 26.44 -5.03
CA LYS A 19 -8.05 27.31 -5.67
C LYS A 19 -8.60 27.95 -6.95
N PRO A 20 -8.42 29.28 -7.12
CA PRO A 20 -8.91 29.99 -8.29
C PRO A 20 -8.20 29.55 -9.58
N GLY A 21 -8.86 29.77 -10.71
CA GLY A 21 -8.31 29.51 -12.04
C GLY A 21 -8.17 28.02 -12.39
N PHE A 22 -7.37 27.76 -13.42
CA PHE A 22 -7.19 26.42 -13.97
C PHE A 22 -6.43 25.50 -13.00
N GLN A 23 -6.95 24.30 -12.81
CA GLN A 23 -6.31 23.23 -12.03
C GLN A 23 -6.20 21.96 -12.89
N LEU A 24 -5.05 21.29 -12.83
CA LEU A 24 -4.86 19.96 -13.44
C LEU A 24 -4.37 19.01 -12.36
N ILE A 25 -5.24 18.08 -11.97
CA ILE A 25 -4.89 17.00 -11.06
C ILE A 25 -4.84 15.67 -11.78
N VAL A 26 -3.86 14.85 -11.42
CA VAL A 26 -3.75 13.49 -11.92
C VAL A 26 -3.90 12.48 -10.81
N VAL A 27 -4.96 11.68 -10.93
CA VAL A 27 -5.35 10.64 -9.98
C VAL A 27 -4.98 9.30 -10.59
N TYR A 28 -4.19 8.49 -9.91
CA TYR A 28 -3.76 7.21 -10.44
C TYR A 28 -3.57 6.19 -9.34
N GLY A 29 -3.54 4.92 -9.69
CA GLY A 29 -3.47 3.84 -8.72
C GLY A 29 -4.02 2.57 -9.32
N ARG A 30 -3.86 1.45 -8.62
CA ARG A 30 -4.20 0.12 -9.16
C ARG A 30 -5.68 0.02 -9.49
N ARG A 31 -6.07 -0.98 -10.28
CA ARG A 31 -7.49 -1.31 -10.43
C ARG A 31 -8.10 -1.61 -9.05
N ARG A 32 -9.39 -1.28 -8.87
CA ARG A 32 -10.21 -1.67 -7.72
C ARG A 32 -9.91 -0.96 -6.38
N VAL A 33 -8.95 -0.05 -6.33
CA VAL A 33 -8.65 0.77 -5.12
C VAL A 33 -9.69 1.87 -4.82
N GLY A 34 -10.74 2.01 -5.65
CA GLY A 34 -11.82 2.97 -5.42
C GLY A 34 -11.65 4.35 -6.08
N LYS A 35 -10.77 4.51 -7.07
CA LYS A 35 -10.52 5.80 -7.76
C LYS A 35 -11.80 6.45 -8.30
N SER A 36 -12.58 5.72 -9.10
CA SER A 36 -13.82 6.25 -9.69
C SER A 36 -14.84 6.56 -8.61
N THR A 37 -14.93 5.74 -7.55
CA THR A 37 -15.80 6.00 -6.39
C THR A 37 -15.41 7.29 -5.67
N LEU A 38 -14.12 7.52 -5.41
CA LEU A 38 -13.60 8.77 -4.83
C LEU A 38 -13.95 9.98 -5.69
N ILE A 39 -13.70 9.91 -7.00
CA ILE A 39 -13.98 11.02 -7.90
C ILE A 39 -15.50 11.29 -7.99
N GLN A 40 -16.31 10.24 -8.04
CA GLN A 40 -17.78 10.37 -8.05
C GLN A 40 -18.31 11.00 -6.77
N GLU A 41 -17.77 10.60 -5.61
CA GLU A 41 -18.11 11.21 -4.32
C GLU A 41 -17.72 12.70 -4.30
N PHE A 42 -16.51 13.02 -4.76
CA PHE A 42 -16.02 14.39 -4.86
C PHE A 42 -16.89 15.29 -5.77
N ILE A 43 -17.34 14.80 -6.93
CA ILE A 43 -18.09 15.64 -7.89
C ILE A 43 -19.61 15.70 -7.65
N LYS A 44 -20.15 14.96 -6.67
CA LYS A 44 -21.60 14.76 -6.49
C LYS A 44 -22.42 16.06 -6.44
N ASP A 45 -21.86 17.10 -5.81
CA ASP A 45 -22.50 18.42 -5.62
C ASP A 45 -21.83 19.51 -6.48
N LYS A 46 -21.06 19.12 -7.50
CA LYS A 46 -20.27 20.03 -8.34
C LYS A 46 -20.75 20.03 -9.78
N ARG A 47 -20.73 21.20 -10.41
CA ARG A 47 -20.88 21.34 -11.86
C ARG A 47 -19.76 20.58 -12.56
N SER A 48 -20.09 19.45 -13.17
CA SER A 48 -19.09 18.50 -13.64
C SER A 48 -19.45 17.80 -14.94
N ILE A 49 -18.41 17.46 -15.69
CA ILE A 49 -18.46 16.57 -16.86
C ILE A 49 -17.66 15.33 -16.48
N TYR A 50 -18.30 14.16 -16.51
CA TYR A 50 -17.63 12.88 -16.24
C TYR A 50 -17.60 12.03 -17.51
N PHE A 51 -16.40 11.82 -18.05
CA PHE A 51 -16.18 10.94 -19.20
C PHE A 51 -15.28 9.77 -18.81
N MET A 52 -15.80 8.56 -18.92
CA MET A 52 -15.02 7.34 -18.79
C MET A 52 -14.64 6.82 -20.17
N SER A 53 -13.35 6.79 -20.47
CA SER A 53 -12.86 6.26 -21.73
C SER A 53 -12.81 4.73 -21.72
N ALA A 54 -13.08 4.13 -22.88
CA ALA A 54 -13.07 2.68 -23.05
C ALA A 54 -11.97 2.23 -24.02
N GLU A 55 -11.59 0.96 -23.92
CA GLU A 55 -10.68 0.27 -24.85
C GLU A 55 -11.37 0.02 -26.20
N GLY A 56 -11.62 1.11 -26.93
CA GLY A 56 -12.33 1.11 -28.21
C GLY A 56 -11.80 2.18 -29.15
N GLY A 57 -12.39 2.25 -30.34
CA GLY A 57 -11.99 3.22 -31.35
C GLY A 57 -12.25 4.67 -30.94
N VAL A 58 -11.41 5.58 -31.41
CA VAL A 58 -11.49 7.04 -31.14
C VAL A 58 -12.88 7.60 -31.42
N LYS A 59 -13.52 7.22 -32.54
CA LYS A 59 -14.86 7.67 -32.91
C LYS A 59 -15.94 7.29 -31.87
N THR A 60 -15.84 6.10 -31.30
CA THR A 60 -16.77 5.64 -30.26
C THR A 60 -16.57 6.43 -28.97
N ASN A 61 -15.31 6.60 -28.54
CA ASN A 61 -14.98 7.41 -27.37
C ASN A 61 -15.43 8.86 -27.52
N LEU A 62 -15.23 9.48 -28.70
CA LEU A 62 -15.69 10.84 -28.97
C LEU A 62 -17.21 10.98 -28.92
N LYS A 63 -17.96 9.97 -29.39
CA LYS A 63 -19.43 9.99 -29.28
C LYS A 63 -19.88 9.99 -27.81
N VAL A 64 -19.27 9.13 -26.99
CA VAL A 64 -19.55 9.06 -25.55
C VAL A 64 -19.13 10.35 -24.85
N LEU A 65 -17.94 10.88 -25.15
CA LEU A 65 -17.44 12.15 -24.62
C LEU A 65 -18.37 13.31 -24.97
N SER A 66 -18.85 13.37 -26.21
CA SER A 66 -19.79 14.41 -26.64
C SER A 66 -21.07 14.39 -25.81
N GLY A 67 -21.67 13.21 -25.62
CA GLY A 67 -22.84 13.05 -24.77
C GLY A 67 -22.58 13.45 -23.31
N ALA A 68 -21.42 13.08 -22.76
CA ALA A 68 -21.01 13.45 -21.41
C ALA A 68 -20.84 14.97 -21.24
N ILE A 69 -20.25 15.65 -22.22
CA ILE A 69 -20.08 17.11 -22.23
C ILE A 69 -21.45 17.80 -22.23
N PHE A 70 -22.35 17.46 -23.16
CA PHE A 70 -23.66 18.10 -23.23
C PHE A 70 -24.49 17.84 -21.96
N THR A 71 -24.48 16.60 -21.46
CA THR A 71 -25.19 16.23 -20.23
C THR A 71 -24.65 16.98 -19.02
N GLY A 72 -23.33 16.99 -18.82
CA GLY A 72 -22.68 17.67 -17.69
C GLY A 72 -22.89 19.19 -17.71
N LEU A 73 -23.06 19.77 -18.91
CA LEU A 73 -23.39 21.18 -19.11
C LEU A 73 -24.91 21.45 -19.11
N GLY A 74 -25.77 20.45 -18.91
CA GLY A 74 -27.23 20.64 -18.94
C GLY A 74 -27.76 21.16 -20.28
N GLU A 75 -27.06 20.84 -21.37
CA GLU A 75 -27.40 21.25 -22.73
C GLU A 75 -28.14 20.13 -23.47
N THR A 76 -28.98 20.50 -24.44
CA THR A 76 -29.61 19.54 -25.34
C THR A 76 -28.55 18.80 -26.16
N GLU A 77 -28.79 17.53 -26.51
CA GLU A 77 -27.86 16.75 -27.34
C GLU A 77 -27.40 17.52 -28.59
N GLY A 78 -26.09 17.67 -28.74
CA GLY A 78 -25.46 18.25 -29.92
C GLY A 78 -24.76 17.21 -30.80
N PRO A 79 -24.21 17.62 -31.96
CA PRO A 79 -23.45 16.73 -32.82
C PRO A 79 -22.19 16.22 -32.10
N ALA A 80 -21.79 14.99 -32.41
CA ALA A 80 -20.54 14.44 -31.88
C ALA A 80 -19.33 15.26 -32.35
N PHE A 81 -18.42 15.57 -31.43
CA PHE A 81 -17.13 16.18 -31.73
C PHE A 81 -16.33 15.27 -32.67
N GLN A 82 -15.62 15.88 -33.64
CA GLN A 82 -14.86 15.14 -34.65
C GLN A 82 -13.50 14.68 -34.15
N ASN A 83 -12.95 15.38 -33.15
CA ASN A 83 -11.67 15.09 -32.52
C ASN A 83 -11.67 15.61 -31.07
N TYR A 84 -10.65 15.23 -30.29
CA TYR A 84 -10.54 15.67 -28.89
C TYR A 84 -10.23 17.16 -28.75
N GLU A 85 -9.59 17.79 -29.75
CA GLU A 85 -9.30 19.21 -29.71
C GLU A 85 -10.58 20.05 -29.68
N ASP A 86 -11.54 19.75 -30.56
CA ASP A 86 -12.82 20.45 -30.63
C ASP A 86 -13.58 20.34 -29.31
N ALA A 87 -13.59 19.13 -28.72
CA ALA A 87 -14.21 18.88 -27.42
C ALA A 87 -13.55 19.70 -26.30
N LEU A 88 -12.20 19.74 -26.27
CA LEU A 88 -11.46 20.49 -25.26
C LEU A 88 -11.66 22.00 -25.40
N ILE A 89 -11.63 22.54 -26.63
CA ILE A 89 -11.92 23.95 -26.90
C ILE A 89 -13.31 24.30 -26.36
N TYR A 90 -14.30 23.43 -26.59
CA TYR A 90 -15.67 23.64 -26.10
C TYR A 90 -15.72 23.72 -24.57
N VAL A 91 -15.11 22.75 -23.88
CA VAL A 91 -15.08 22.70 -22.41
C VAL A 91 -14.36 23.92 -21.82
N PHE A 92 -13.21 24.31 -22.36
CA PHE A 92 -12.48 25.48 -21.88
C PHE A 92 -13.31 26.77 -22.00
N LYS A 93 -14.02 26.97 -23.12
CA LYS A 93 -14.92 28.12 -23.29
C LYS A 93 -16.02 28.18 -22.23
N LYS A 94 -16.57 27.02 -21.84
CA LYS A 94 -17.63 26.95 -20.81
C LYS A 94 -17.10 27.26 -19.42
N SER A 95 -15.86 26.88 -19.13
CA SER A 95 -15.21 27.14 -17.85
C SER A 95 -14.75 28.59 -17.61
N LEU A 96 -14.96 29.52 -18.56
CA LEU A 96 -14.54 30.92 -18.38
C LEU A 96 -15.34 31.64 -17.28
N ASN A 97 -16.64 31.33 -17.15
CA ASN A 97 -17.56 32.09 -16.30
C ASN A 97 -17.93 31.37 -15.00
N GLU A 98 -17.69 30.05 -14.91
CA GLU A 98 -18.04 29.24 -13.74
C GLU A 98 -17.00 28.15 -13.46
N ARG A 99 -16.94 27.70 -12.20
CA ARG A 99 -16.09 26.56 -11.79
C ARG A 99 -16.67 25.28 -12.39
N LEU A 100 -15.92 24.66 -13.28
CA LEU A 100 -16.30 23.43 -13.97
C LEU A 100 -15.27 22.33 -13.66
N VAL A 101 -15.73 21.16 -13.23
CA VAL A 101 -14.88 19.97 -13.11
C VAL A 101 -15.01 19.14 -14.37
N PHE A 102 -13.90 18.77 -15.00
CA PHE A 102 -13.91 17.84 -16.13
C PHE A 102 -13.04 16.63 -15.80
N VAL A 103 -13.68 15.47 -15.72
CA VAL A 103 -13.04 14.19 -15.41
C VAL A 103 -12.87 13.39 -16.70
N LEU A 104 -11.62 13.03 -16.98
CA LEU A 104 -11.22 12.04 -17.97
C LEU A 104 -10.80 10.77 -17.24
N ASP A 105 -11.76 9.86 -17.00
CA ASP A 105 -11.53 8.58 -16.33
C ASP A 105 -11.04 7.51 -17.30
N GLU A 106 -10.19 6.63 -16.78
CA GLU A 106 -9.37 5.68 -17.52
C GLU A 106 -8.63 6.29 -18.72
N PHE A 107 -8.14 7.53 -18.57
CA PHE A 107 -7.40 8.31 -19.56
C PHE A 107 -6.37 7.52 -20.40
N PRO A 108 -5.64 6.52 -19.87
CA PRO A 108 -4.77 5.67 -20.69
C PRO A 108 -5.46 5.03 -21.91
N TYR A 109 -6.76 4.72 -21.87
CA TYR A 109 -7.46 4.17 -23.03
C TYR A 109 -7.65 5.22 -24.13
N ALA A 110 -8.11 6.43 -23.79
CA ALA A 110 -8.23 7.52 -24.76
C ALA A 110 -6.86 7.87 -25.38
N ALA A 111 -5.82 7.99 -24.56
CA ALA A 111 -4.49 8.41 -25.00
C ALA A 111 -3.70 7.34 -25.78
N ARG A 112 -4.06 6.05 -25.64
CA ARG A 112 -3.57 4.99 -26.54
C ARG A 112 -4.34 4.95 -27.85
N GLY A 113 -5.63 5.30 -27.82
CA GLY A 113 -6.45 5.38 -29.03
C GLY A 113 -6.04 6.53 -29.95
N ASP A 114 -5.56 7.64 -29.39
CA ASP A 114 -5.06 8.82 -30.11
C ASP A 114 -3.77 9.35 -29.48
N GLU A 115 -2.63 9.06 -30.13
CA GLU A 115 -1.31 9.48 -29.65
C GLU A 115 -1.12 11.01 -29.60
N THR A 116 -1.97 11.78 -30.28
CA THR A 116 -1.90 13.24 -30.28
C THR A 116 -2.54 13.87 -29.05
N LEU A 117 -3.38 13.13 -28.29
CA LEU A 117 -4.22 13.65 -27.21
C LEU A 117 -3.42 14.41 -26.14
N LEU A 118 -2.25 13.91 -25.73
CA LEU A 118 -1.40 14.57 -24.73
C LEU A 118 -0.90 15.95 -25.22
N SER A 119 -0.49 16.02 -26.48
CA SER A 119 -0.01 17.27 -27.12
C SER A 119 -1.16 18.25 -27.33
N VAL A 120 -2.35 17.75 -27.69
CA VAL A 120 -3.57 18.57 -27.80
C VAL A 120 -3.95 19.15 -26.45
N LEU A 121 -3.97 18.33 -25.39
CA LEU A 121 -4.21 18.79 -24.01
C LEU A 121 -3.21 19.86 -23.60
N GLN A 122 -1.92 19.63 -23.82
CA GLN A 122 -0.88 20.62 -23.52
C GLN A 122 -1.18 21.97 -24.17
N ARG A 123 -1.44 21.99 -25.48
CA ARG A 123 -1.72 23.21 -26.23
C ARG A 123 -2.97 23.92 -25.69
N GLN A 124 -4.05 23.18 -25.44
CA GLN A 124 -5.29 23.78 -24.95
C GLN A 124 -5.15 24.32 -23.52
N ILE A 125 -4.39 23.66 -22.65
CA ILE A 125 -4.05 24.18 -21.32
C ILE A 125 -3.25 25.49 -21.45
N ASP A 126 -2.21 25.52 -22.26
CA ASP A 126 -1.35 26.70 -22.39
C ASP A 126 -2.10 27.94 -22.92
N LEU A 127 -3.05 27.73 -23.83
CA LEU A 127 -3.89 28.79 -24.39
C LEU A 127 -4.93 29.34 -23.40
N ASN A 128 -5.46 28.49 -22.50
CA ASN A 128 -6.68 28.82 -21.74
C ASN A 128 -6.48 28.91 -20.21
N LYS A 129 -5.34 28.46 -19.65
CA LYS A 129 -5.14 28.34 -18.19
C LYS A 129 -5.31 29.65 -17.41
N HIS A 130 -5.02 30.80 -18.02
CA HIS A 130 -5.10 32.10 -17.35
C HIS A 130 -6.52 32.69 -17.29
N GLY A 131 -7.44 32.21 -18.13
CA GLY A 131 -8.81 32.72 -18.19
C GLY A 131 -9.89 31.71 -17.80
N SER A 132 -9.53 30.44 -17.60
CA SER A 132 -10.48 29.38 -17.25
C SER A 132 -10.48 29.06 -15.77
N ASN A 133 -11.66 28.68 -15.26
CA ASN A 133 -11.86 28.12 -13.93
C ASN A 133 -12.01 26.59 -13.98
N LEU A 134 -11.47 25.93 -15.00
CA LEU A 134 -11.57 24.48 -15.20
C LEU A 134 -10.68 23.74 -14.20
N MET A 135 -11.25 22.77 -13.49
CA MET A 135 -10.50 21.72 -12.82
C MET A 135 -10.54 20.46 -13.67
N LEU A 136 -9.42 20.15 -14.32
CA LEU A 136 -9.25 18.95 -15.13
C LEU A 136 -8.67 17.81 -14.27
N ILE A 137 -9.39 16.69 -14.20
CA ILE A 137 -8.97 15.46 -13.52
C ILE A 137 -8.62 14.42 -14.57
N LEU A 138 -7.37 13.98 -14.63
CA LEU A 138 -6.97 12.81 -15.42
C LEU A 138 -6.84 11.61 -14.49
N CYS A 139 -7.68 10.58 -14.68
CA CYS A 139 -7.66 9.37 -13.89
C CYS A 139 -7.22 8.15 -14.73
N GLY A 140 -6.50 7.20 -14.13
CA GLY A 140 -6.17 5.96 -14.83
C GLY A 140 -5.71 4.82 -13.94
N SER A 141 -6.15 3.59 -14.25
CA SER A 141 -5.71 2.40 -13.51
C SER A 141 -4.36 1.84 -13.94
N SER A 142 -3.91 2.18 -15.15
CA SER A 142 -2.64 1.70 -15.68
C SER A 142 -1.49 2.52 -15.11
N ILE A 143 -0.96 2.08 -13.96
CA ILE A 143 0.07 2.81 -13.20
C ILE A 143 1.26 3.13 -14.09
N SER A 144 1.83 2.14 -14.78
CA SER A 144 3.01 2.36 -15.63
C SER A 144 2.75 3.39 -16.74
N TYR A 145 1.55 3.40 -17.34
CA TYR A 145 1.23 4.43 -18.34
C TYR A 145 1.13 5.81 -17.70
N MET A 146 0.45 5.90 -16.54
CA MET A 146 0.30 7.16 -15.81
C MET A 146 1.67 7.69 -15.37
N THR A 147 2.57 6.86 -14.84
CA THR A 147 3.92 7.28 -14.42
C THR A 147 4.78 7.66 -15.61
N ASP A 148 4.81 6.84 -16.67
CA ASP A 148 5.84 6.95 -17.71
C ASP A 148 5.47 7.92 -18.83
N LYS A 149 4.16 8.12 -19.08
CA LYS A 149 3.66 8.98 -20.17
C LYS A 149 3.00 10.25 -19.67
N VAL A 150 2.33 10.18 -18.54
CA VAL A 150 1.63 11.33 -17.96
C VAL A 150 2.60 12.02 -16.99
N LEU A 151 3.01 11.41 -15.89
CA LEU A 151 3.79 12.08 -14.83
C LEU A 151 5.28 12.31 -15.16
N ALA A 152 5.85 11.60 -16.13
CA ALA A 152 7.28 11.68 -16.45
C ALA A 152 7.74 13.10 -16.83
N TYR A 153 9.01 13.43 -16.53
CA TYR A 153 9.63 14.73 -16.86
C TYR A 153 9.50 15.12 -18.34
N ARG A 154 9.57 14.12 -19.24
CA ARG A 154 9.45 14.32 -20.69
C ARG A 154 8.00 14.45 -21.18
N SER A 155 7.01 14.33 -20.30
CA SER A 155 5.61 14.43 -20.67
C SER A 155 5.23 15.86 -21.05
N PRO A 156 4.38 16.05 -22.09
CA PRO A 156 3.72 17.33 -22.38
C PRO A 156 3.10 18.04 -21.17
N LEU A 157 2.71 17.28 -20.15
CA LEU A 157 1.96 17.75 -18.99
C LEU A 157 2.80 18.00 -17.71
N TYR A 158 4.12 17.70 -17.69
CA TYR A 158 4.95 17.73 -16.48
C TYR A 158 4.88 19.05 -15.69
N GLY A 159 5.03 20.20 -16.36
CA GLY A 159 4.99 21.53 -15.74
C GLY A 159 3.60 22.18 -15.68
N ARG A 160 2.53 21.42 -15.90
CA ARG A 160 1.15 21.96 -16.00
C ARG A 160 0.20 21.40 -14.93
N ARG A 161 0.64 20.38 -14.18
CA ARG A 161 -0.13 19.83 -13.07
C ARG A 161 -0.09 20.80 -11.89
N THR A 162 -1.22 20.92 -11.23
CA THR A 162 -1.36 21.61 -9.95
C THR A 162 -1.42 20.65 -8.77
N GLY A 163 -1.69 19.36 -9.05
CA GLY A 163 -1.62 18.30 -8.05
C GLY A 163 -1.48 16.92 -8.68
N GLN A 164 -1.12 15.95 -7.86
CA GLN A 164 -1.18 14.54 -8.21
C GLN A 164 -1.57 13.74 -6.98
N LEU A 165 -2.30 12.66 -7.18
CA LEU A 165 -2.79 11.82 -6.12
C LEU A 165 -2.67 10.36 -6.52
N ARG A 166 -1.85 9.61 -5.78
CA ARG A 166 -1.75 8.16 -5.92
C ARG A 166 -2.70 7.52 -4.93
N ILE A 167 -3.75 6.87 -5.42
CA ILE A 167 -4.68 6.10 -4.59
C ILE A 167 -4.07 4.73 -4.33
N GLU A 168 -3.64 4.53 -3.10
CA GLU A 168 -3.16 3.24 -2.59
C GLU A 168 -4.33 2.42 -2.01
N PRO A 169 -4.20 1.10 -1.82
CA PRO A 169 -5.13 0.35 -0.97
C PRO A 169 -5.26 1.00 0.43
N PHE A 170 -6.38 0.75 1.10
CA PHE A 170 -6.59 1.18 2.47
C PHE A 170 -5.52 0.66 3.42
N ASP A 171 -5.23 1.46 4.45
CA ASP A 171 -4.52 0.96 5.64
C ASP A 171 -5.43 -0.03 6.42
N PHE A 172 -4.91 -0.64 7.49
CA PHE A 172 -5.71 -1.57 8.28
C PHE A 172 -6.95 -0.92 8.93
N PHE A 173 -6.81 0.31 9.43
CA PHE A 173 -7.88 0.99 10.18
C PHE A 173 -8.99 1.50 9.27
N GLU A 174 -8.67 1.98 8.07
CA GLU A 174 -9.65 2.24 7.00
C GLU A 174 -10.33 0.94 6.55
N SER A 175 -9.57 -0.15 6.41
CA SER A 175 -10.13 -1.46 6.08
C SER A 175 -11.11 -1.95 7.14
N LEU A 176 -10.85 -1.64 8.42
CA LEU A 176 -11.73 -1.99 9.54
C LEU A 176 -13.09 -1.30 9.43
N GLU A 177 -13.17 -0.11 8.82
CA GLU A 177 -14.45 0.56 8.56
C GLU A 177 -15.34 -0.23 7.59
N MET A 178 -14.75 -0.84 6.55
CA MET A 178 -15.47 -1.69 5.60
C MET A 178 -15.80 -3.07 6.20
N LEU A 179 -14.94 -3.56 7.10
CA LEU A 179 -15.11 -4.85 7.77
C LEU A 179 -15.94 -4.73 9.06
N LYS A 180 -16.69 -3.63 9.25
CA LYS A 180 -17.65 -3.49 10.35
C LYS A 180 -18.59 -4.70 10.40
N GLY A 181 -18.70 -5.30 11.59
CA GLY A 181 -19.48 -6.52 11.83
C GLY A 181 -18.65 -7.80 11.94
N PHE A 182 -17.36 -7.77 11.58
CA PHE A 182 -16.41 -8.82 11.95
C PHE A 182 -15.84 -8.59 13.35
N ASP A 183 -15.40 -9.67 13.99
CA ASP A 183 -14.49 -9.58 15.13
C ASP A 183 -13.17 -8.90 14.68
N PRO A 184 -12.56 -8.00 15.47
CA PRO A 184 -11.35 -7.30 15.06
C PRO A 184 -10.16 -8.19 14.70
N PHE A 185 -10.01 -9.35 15.35
CA PHE A 185 -8.95 -10.30 15.01
C PHE A 185 -9.25 -11.01 13.68
N ASP A 186 -10.52 -11.34 13.42
CA ASP A 186 -10.96 -11.87 12.12
C ASP A 186 -10.74 -10.83 11.01
N ALA A 187 -11.04 -9.55 11.27
CA ALA A 187 -10.80 -8.46 10.34
C ALA A 187 -9.30 -8.29 10.03
N ALA A 188 -8.42 -8.40 11.03
CA ALA A 188 -6.98 -8.41 10.83
C ALA A 188 -6.52 -9.58 9.94
N VAL A 189 -7.09 -10.77 10.12
CA VAL A 189 -6.78 -11.91 9.22
C VAL A 189 -7.27 -11.64 7.80
N ILE A 190 -8.49 -11.13 7.62
CA ILE A 190 -9.02 -10.78 6.29
C ILE A 190 -8.08 -9.79 5.60
N TYR A 191 -7.76 -8.67 6.25
CA TYR A 191 -6.78 -7.69 5.79
C TYR A 191 -5.41 -8.32 5.50
N GLY A 192 -4.95 -9.22 6.36
CA GLY A 192 -3.71 -9.96 6.15
C GLY A 192 -3.73 -10.87 4.93
N THR A 193 -4.89 -11.38 4.53
CA THR A 193 -5.01 -12.21 3.32
C THR A 193 -5.21 -11.39 2.05
N THR A 194 -5.85 -10.22 2.09
CA THR A 194 -6.24 -9.45 0.89
C THR A 194 -5.54 -8.11 0.73
N GLY A 195 -5.04 -7.54 1.81
CA GLY A 195 -4.70 -6.11 1.90
C GLY A 195 -5.95 -5.24 1.94
N GLY A 196 -5.78 -3.92 1.87
CA GLY A 196 -6.87 -2.95 1.95
C GLY A 196 -7.52 -2.59 0.61
N THR A 197 -7.51 -3.46 -0.40
CA THR A 197 -8.21 -3.15 -1.65
C THR A 197 -9.72 -3.25 -1.43
N PRO A 198 -10.52 -2.17 -1.63
CA PRO A 198 -11.95 -2.14 -1.28
C PRO A 198 -12.74 -3.31 -1.86
N LEU A 199 -12.61 -3.58 -3.16
CA LEU A 199 -13.32 -4.70 -3.81
C LEU A 199 -13.00 -6.05 -3.16
N TYR A 200 -11.78 -6.22 -2.63
CA TYR A 200 -11.36 -7.48 -2.02
C TYR A 200 -11.99 -7.66 -0.65
N LEU A 201 -12.07 -6.58 0.13
CA LEU A 201 -12.73 -6.57 1.43
C LEU A 201 -14.24 -6.87 1.28
N GLU A 202 -14.89 -6.34 0.24
CA GLU A 202 -16.32 -6.56 -0.05
C GLU A 202 -16.69 -8.03 -0.33
N GLN A 203 -15.72 -8.90 -0.64
CA GLN A 203 -16.01 -10.31 -0.89
C GLN A 203 -16.39 -11.08 0.39
N PHE A 204 -16.05 -10.54 1.57
CA PHE A 204 -16.23 -11.22 2.86
C PHE A 204 -17.59 -10.90 3.48
N GLN A 205 -18.22 -11.92 4.07
CA GLN A 205 -19.56 -11.80 4.66
C GLN A 205 -19.50 -11.86 6.19
N PRO A 206 -19.87 -10.79 6.92
CA PRO A 206 -19.86 -10.79 8.40
C PRO A 206 -20.76 -11.86 9.03
N SER A 207 -21.80 -12.29 8.31
CA SER A 207 -22.70 -13.37 8.75
C SER A 207 -22.08 -14.77 8.69
N LYS A 208 -20.84 -14.90 8.21
CA LYS A 208 -20.11 -16.16 8.11
C LYS A 208 -18.84 -16.09 8.96
N SER A 209 -18.45 -17.21 9.56
CA SER A 209 -17.19 -17.28 10.28
C SER A 209 -16.00 -17.05 9.34
N LEU A 210 -14.88 -16.56 9.90
CA LEU A 210 -13.63 -16.38 9.16
C LEU A 210 -13.26 -17.61 8.32
N ARG A 211 -13.30 -18.80 8.92
CA ARG A 211 -13.02 -20.07 8.24
C ARG A 211 -13.88 -20.29 6.99
N VAL A 212 -15.18 -19.97 7.07
CA VAL A 212 -16.10 -20.14 5.94
C VAL A 212 -15.80 -19.12 4.85
N ASN A 213 -15.52 -17.87 5.22
CA ASN A 213 -15.12 -16.86 4.25
C ASN A 213 -13.80 -17.25 3.55
N LEU A 214 -12.76 -17.61 4.31
CA LEU A 214 -11.48 -18.05 3.75
C LEU A 214 -11.67 -19.24 2.80
N TYR A 215 -12.41 -20.26 3.21
CA TYR A 215 -12.70 -21.40 2.33
C TYR A 215 -13.36 -20.97 1.01
N ARG A 216 -14.38 -20.10 1.12
CA ARG A 216 -15.16 -19.68 -0.04
C ARG A 216 -14.35 -18.88 -1.04
N GLU A 217 -13.60 -17.90 -0.55
CA GLU A 217 -12.97 -16.91 -1.42
C GLU A 217 -11.57 -17.33 -1.89
N TRP A 218 -10.86 -18.17 -1.13
CA TRP A 218 -9.49 -18.59 -1.45
C TRP A 218 -9.37 -20.08 -1.83
N PHE A 219 -10.00 -20.97 -1.07
CA PHE A 219 -9.74 -22.41 -1.16
C PHE A 219 -10.80 -23.18 -1.96
N ARG A 220 -11.39 -22.52 -2.96
CA ARG A 220 -12.32 -23.14 -3.93
C ARG A 220 -12.00 -22.64 -5.34
N PRO A 221 -12.20 -23.47 -6.38
CA PRO A 221 -12.00 -23.04 -7.77
C PRO A 221 -12.87 -21.85 -8.20
N LEU A 222 -14.05 -21.71 -7.58
CA LEU A 222 -14.98 -20.60 -7.82
C LEU A 222 -14.76 -19.41 -6.86
N GLY A 223 -13.77 -19.49 -5.96
CA GLY A 223 -13.45 -18.41 -5.05
C GLY A 223 -12.85 -17.23 -5.80
N PHE A 224 -13.21 -16.01 -5.41
CA PHE A 224 -12.78 -14.80 -6.10
C PHE A 224 -11.24 -14.73 -6.23
N PHE A 225 -10.52 -15.08 -5.16
CA PHE A 225 -9.06 -14.93 -5.11
C PHE A 225 -8.28 -16.11 -5.67
N PHE A 226 -8.96 -17.18 -6.09
CA PHE A 226 -8.29 -18.41 -6.51
C PHE A 226 -7.33 -18.19 -7.69
N ASP A 227 -7.70 -17.37 -8.68
CA ASP A 227 -6.85 -17.01 -9.84
C ASP A 227 -6.61 -15.50 -9.96
N GLU A 228 -7.00 -14.71 -8.95
CA GLU A 228 -6.96 -13.25 -9.02
C GLU A 228 -5.54 -12.69 -9.18
N PRO A 229 -4.50 -13.11 -8.42
CA PRO A 229 -3.15 -12.57 -8.59
C PRO A 229 -2.59 -12.80 -9.99
N MET A 230 -2.86 -13.96 -10.59
CA MET A 230 -2.43 -14.30 -11.94
C MET A 230 -3.25 -13.57 -13.01
N THR A 231 -4.53 -13.34 -12.77
CA THR A 231 -5.37 -12.47 -13.61
C THR A 231 -4.86 -11.03 -13.60
N PHE A 232 -4.53 -10.50 -12.43
CA PHE A 232 -3.94 -9.17 -12.27
C PHE A 232 -2.63 -9.05 -13.05
N LEU A 233 -1.68 -9.97 -12.87
CA LEU A 233 -0.39 -9.93 -13.58
C LEU A 233 -0.59 -9.93 -15.10
N ARG A 234 -1.45 -10.81 -15.64
CA ARG A 234 -1.72 -10.88 -17.08
C ARG A 234 -2.24 -9.57 -17.68
N GLN A 235 -2.86 -8.71 -16.89
CA GLN A 235 -3.36 -7.41 -17.33
C GLN A 235 -2.30 -6.30 -17.30
N GLU A 236 -1.30 -6.42 -16.42
CA GLU A 236 -0.29 -5.38 -16.20
C GLU A 236 1.02 -5.65 -16.96
N VAL A 237 1.33 -6.92 -17.26
CA VAL A 237 2.62 -7.30 -17.89
C VAL A 237 2.43 -8.19 -19.12
N ARG A 238 3.34 -8.05 -20.11
CA ARG A 238 3.29 -8.81 -21.38
C ARG A 238 3.57 -10.30 -21.21
N SER A 239 4.48 -10.67 -20.31
CA SER A 239 4.89 -12.06 -20.05
C SER A 239 4.97 -12.29 -18.56
N VAL A 240 4.23 -13.26 -18.04
CA VAL A 240 4.06 -13.49 -16.60
C VAL A 240 5.15 -14.39 -16.01
N LYS A 241 5.81 -15.22 -16.83
CA LYS A 241 6.73 -16.28 -16.35
C LYS A 241 7.77 -15.76 -15.36
N THR A 242 8.56 -14.76 -15.75
CA THR A 242 9.63 -14.23 -14.89
C THR A 242 9.09 -13.60 -13.60
N TYR A 243 7.93 -12.94 -13.66
CA TYR A 243 7.29 -12.36 -12.48
C TYR A 243 6.79 -13.43 -11.52
N TYR A 244 6.18 -14.50 -12.05
CA TYR A 244 5.77 -15.65 -11.25
C TYR A 244 6.98 -16.28 -10.56
N ASP A 245 8.07 -16.54 -11.27
CA ASP A 245 9.27 -17.17 -10.72
C ASP A 245 9.91 -16.30 -9.61
N LEU A 246 9.92 -14.97 -9.78
CA LEU A 246 10.35 -14.03 -8.74
C LEU A 246 9.45 -14.11 -7.50
N LEU A 247 8.12 -14.09 -7.67
CA LEU A 247 7.16 -14.09 -6.57
C LEU A 247 7.16 -15.41 -5.79
N VAL A 248 7.37 -16.55 -6.46
CA VAL A 248 7.55 -17.85 -5.78
C VAL A 248 8.75 -17.80 -4.83
N ASN A 249 9.88 -17.24 -5.27
CA ASN A 249 11.08 -17.15 -4.45
C ASN A 249 10.94 -16.14 -3.29
N LEU A 250 10.08 -15.12 -3.45
CA LEU A 250 9.82 -14.09 -2.43
C LEU A 250 8.71 -14.47 -1.43
N ALA A 251 7.98 -15.56 -1.66
CA ALA A 251 6.79 -15.93 -0.89
C ALA A 251 7.05 -16.15 0.62
N ASN A 252 8.29 -16.54 0.97
CA ASN A 252 8.67 -16.92 2.33
C ASN A 252 9.56 -15.89 3.05
N GLY A 253 9.74 -14.68 2.50
CA GLY A 253 10.44 -13.59 3.20
C GLY A 253 11.34 -12.74 2.31
N GLY A 254 12.23 -11.99 2.96
CA GLY A 254 13.16 -11.08 2.29
C GLY A 254 14.32 -11.80 1.63
N VAL A 255 14.50 -11.56 0.33
CA VAL A 255 15.58 -12.20 -0.46
C VAL A 255 16.45 -11.13 -1.10
N ARG A 256 17.78 -11.35 -1.11
CA ARG A 256 18.73 -10.43 -1.75
C ARG A 256 18.69 -10.58 -3.27
N LEU A 257 19.10 -9.53 -3.99
CA LEU A 257 19.16 -9.56 -5.46
C LEU A 257 20.03 -10.72 -5.98
N SER A 258 21.18 -10.95 -5.35
CA SER A 258 22.09 -12.04 -5.73
C SER A 258 21.48 -13.42 -5.50
N GLU A 259 20.69 -13.57 -4.44
CA GLU A 259 20.02 -14.84 -4.10
C GLU A 259 18.89 -15.12 -5.11
N LEU A 260 18.11 -14.10 -5.49
CA LEU A 260 17.12 -14.21 -6.56
C LEU A 260 17.76 -14.56 -7.91
N ALA A 261 18.84 -13.88 -8.27
CA ALA A 261 19.55 -14.14 -9.52
C ALA A 261 20.07 -15.58 -9.59
N ASN A 262 20.66 -16.07 -8.49
CA ASN A 262 21.14 -17.45 -8.37
C ASN A 262 19.98 -18.47 -8.45
N ALA A 263 18.86 -18.21 -7.77
CA ALA A 263 17.70 -19.11 -7.79
C ALA A 263 17.04 -19.21 -9.17
N LEU A 264 17.15 -18.16 -9.99
CA LEU A 264 16.61 -18.09 -11.34
C LEU A 264 17.64 -18.41 -12.43
N ASP A 265 18.84 -18.86 -12.05
CA ASP A 265 19.96 -19.15 -12.96
C ASP A 265 20.21 -18.01 -13.97
N THR A 266 20.28 -16.79 -13.45
CA THR A 266 20.41 -15.58 -14.27
C THR A 266 21.29 -14.51 -13.60
N GLN A 267 21.47 -13.38 -14.27
CA GLN A 267 22.28 -12.26 -13.78
C GLN A 267 21.39 -11.18 -13.13
N PRO A 268 21.87 -10.48 -12.07
CA PRO A 268 21.12 -9.41 -11.41
C PRO A 268 20.54 -8.35 -12.37
N GLY A 269 21.30 -7.97 -13.41
CA GLY A 269 20.86 -6.97 -14.39
C GLY A 269 19.66 -7.42 -15.24
N ALA A 270 19.46 -8.72 -15.43
CA ALA A 270 18.34 -9.25 -16.21
C ALA A 270 17.03 -9.27 -15.42
N ILE A 271 17.09 -9.41 -14.09
CA ILE A 271 15.91 -9.43 -13.21
C ILE A 271 15.49 -8.04 -12.71
N MET A 272 16.42 -7.08 -12.68
CA MET A 272 16.16 -5.74 -12.16
C MET A 272 14.95 -5.03 -12.82
N PRO A 273 14.78 -5.05 -14.16
CA PRO A 273 13.61 -4.43 -14.80
C PRO A 273 12.28 -5.05 -14.36
N HIS A 274 12.27 -6.36 -14.06
CA HIS A 274 11.09 -7.05 -13.56
C HIS A 274 10.81 -6.70 -12.10
N ILE A 275 11.86 -6.58 -11.27
CA ILE A 275 11.77 -6.09 -9.90
C ILE A 275 11.22 -4.67 -9.88
N ASP A 276 11.76 -3.76 -10.69
CA ASP A 276 11.30 -2.37 -10.78
C ASP A 276 9.83 -2.28 -11.21
N THR A 277 9.42 -3.15 -12.12
CA THR A 277 8.01 -3.26 -12.52
C THR A 277 7.14 -3.73 -11.34
N LEU A 278 7.53 -4.77 -10.60
CA LEU A 278 6.77 -5.24 -9.43
C LEU A 278 6.73 -4.20 -8.29
N ILE A 279 7.79 -3.41 -8.12
CA ILE A 279 7.83 -2.28 -7.17
C ILE A 279 6.85 -1.19 -7.63
N THR A 280 6.88 -0.84 -8.92
CA THR A 280 5.97 0.15 -9.50
C THR A 280 4.50 -0.27 -9.36
N LEU A 281 4.21 -1.57 -9.51
CA LEU A 281 2.89 -2.14 -9.30
C LEU A 281 2.51 -2.28 -7.82
N GLY A 282 3.42 -2.00 -6.88
CA GLY A 282 3.21 -2.16 -5.44
C GLY A 282 3.08 -3.60 -4.98
N ILE A 283 3.52 -4.58 -5.78
CA ILE A 283 3.46 -6.01 -5.44
C ILE A 283 4.63 -6.39 -4.52
N ILE A 284 5.81 -5.84 -4.79
CA ILE A 284 7.00 -6.04 -3.95
C ILE A 284 7.52 -4.69 -3.45
N ARG A 285 8.22 -4.72 -2.31
CA ARG A 285 8.95 -3.57 -1.78
C ARG A 285 10.42 -3.91 -1.61
N LYS A 286 11.26 -2.89 -1.72
CA LYS A 286 12.68 -2.95 -1.41
C LYS A 286 12.87 -2.44 0.01
N GLU A 287 13.49 -3.24 0.85
CA GLU A 287 13.84 -2.86 2.22
C GLU A 287 15.37 -2.80 2.35
N THR A 288 15.84 -1.80 3.08
CA THR A 288 17.26 -1.63 3.43
C THR A 288 17.33 -1.44 4.94
N ALA A 289 18.25 -2.12 5.60
CA ALA A 289 18.38 -2.02 7.05
C ALA A 289 18.62 -0.55 7.48
N HIS A 290 17.94 -0.12 8.54
CA HIS A 290 18.03 1.24 9.07
C HIS A 290 19.50 1.70 9.26
N GLY A 291 19.80 2.93 8.83
CA GLY A 291 21.14 3.53 8.87
C GLY A 291 22.09 3.10 7.75
N GLU A 292 21.70 2.17 6.87
CA GLU A 292 22.49 1.79 5.69
C GLU A 292 22.14 2.63 4.47
N LYS A 293 23.10 2.78 3.54
CA LYS A 293 22.83 3.40 2.25
C LYS A 293 21.96 2.51 1.37
N SER A 294 21.10 3.11 0.54
CA SER A 294 20.34 2.40 -0.49
C SER A 294 21.29 1.57 -1.38
N ASN A 295 20.86 0.36 -1.74
CA ASN A 295 21.66 -0.63 -2.50
C ASN A 295 22.86 -1.21 -1.75
N SER A 296 22.88 -1.16 -0.42
CA SER A 296 23.87 -1.89 0.38
C SER A 296 23.70 -3.41 0.22
N LYS A 297 24.70 -4.18 0.66
CA LYS A 297 24.61 -5.66 0.77
C LYS A 297 23.49 -6.13 1.72
N LYS A 298 22.90 -5.22 2.51
CA LYS A 298 21.73 -5.45 3.36
C LYS A 298 20.44 -4.93 2.71
N THR A 299 20.35 -4.97 1.38
CA THR A 299 19.10 -4.74 0.66
C THR A 299 18.39 -6.06 0.43
N GLN A 300 17.10 -6.14 0.74
CA GLN A 300 16.23 -7.28 0.46
C GLN A 300 14.97 -6.82 -0.29
N TYR A 301 14.40 -7.73 -1.07
CA TYR A 301 13.08 -7.56 -1.68
C TYR A 301 12.08 -8.47 -0.98
N ARG A 302 10.86 -7.99 -0.77
CA ARG A 302 9.75 -8.71 -0.11
C ARG A 302 8.46 -8.48 -0.87
N ILE A 303 7.55 -9.44 -0.85
CA ILE A 303 6.17 -9.20 -1.30
C ILE A 303 5.51 -8.25 -0.31
N ALA A 304 5.05 -7.11 -0.81
CA ALA A 304 4.34 -6.08 -0.04
C ALA A 304 2.83 -6.24 -0.10
N ASP A 305 2.31 -6.78 -1.23
CA ASP A 305 0.88 -7.00 -1.40
C ASP A 305 0.43 -8.29 -0.70
N ASN A 306 -0.47 -8.14 0.27
CA ASN A 306 -1.00 -9.24 1.07
C ASN A 306 -1.73 -10.32 0.25
N MET A 307 -2.48 -9.94 -0.80
CA MET A 307 -3.16 -10.90 -1.68
C MET A 307 -2.15 -11.77 -2.40
N PHE A 308 -1.11 -11.16 -2.97
CA PHE A 308 -0.02 -11.89 -3.62
C PHE A 308 0.72 -12.79 -2.62
N ARG A 309 1.06 -12.26 -1.45
CA ARG A 309 1.79 -13.02 -0.42
C ARG A 309 0.97 -14.23 0.03
N PHE A 310 -0.30 -14.05 0.38
CA PHE A 310 -1.18 -15.14 0.81
C PHE A 310 -1.32 -16.21 -0.27
N TRP A 311 -1.51 -15.79 -1.52
CA TRP A 311 -1.67 -16.70 -2.65
C TRP A 311 -0.41 -17.53 -2.90
N PHE A 312 0.76 -16.90 -2.98
CA PHE A 312 2.02 -17.62 -3.22
C PHE A 312 2.45 -18.49 -2.03
N THR A 313 2.08 -18.13 -0.80
CA THR A 313 2.35 -18.94 0.39
C THR A 313 1.43 -20.17 0.47
N PHE A 314 0.11 -20.03 0.27
CA PHE A 314 -0.86 -21.09 0.60
C PHE A 314 -1.64 -21.67 -0.57
N ILE A 315 -1.94 -20.87 -1.60
CA ILE A 315 -2.83 -21.27 -2.69
C ILE A 315 -2.04 -21.92 -3.81
N ASN A 316 -0.93 -21.30 -4.21
CA ASN A 316 -0.11 -21.76 -5.32
C ASN A 316 0.33 -23.22 -5.17
N GLN A 317 0.87 -23.57 -3.99
CA GLN A 317 1.35 -24.91 -3.67
C GLN A 317 0.24 -25.97 -3.65
N GLY A 318 -0.99 -25.55 -3.31
CA GLY A 318 -2.17 -26.43 -3.18
C GLY A 318 -3.15 -26.36 -4.36
N SER A 319 -2.83 -25.62 -5.42
CA SER A 319 -3.76 -25.26 -6.51
C SER A 319 -4.43 -26.49 -7.16
N SER A 320 -3.64 -27.52 -7.48
CA SER A 320 -4.16 -28.80 -8.01
C SER A 320 -5.15 -29.48 -7.07
N GLN A 321 -4.88 -29.48 -5.76
CA GLN A 321 -5.79 -30.08 -4.77
C GLN A 321 -7.08 -29.27 -4.62
N ILE A 322 -6.98 -27.94 -4.67
CA ILE A 322 -8.17 -27.06 -4.65
C ILE A 322 -9.04 -27.32 -5.89
N MET A 323 -8.44 -27.46 -7.07
CA MET A 323 -9.13 -27.84 -8.31
C MET A 323 -9.87 -29.18 -8.20
N LEU A 324 -9.26 -30.16 -7.54
CA LEU A 324 -9.87 -31.46 -7.23
C LEU A 324 -10.89 -31.40 -6.08
N LYS A 325 -11.33 -30.20 -5.67
CA LYS A 325 -12.30 -29.93 -4.59
C LYS A 325 -11.81 -30.36 -3.19
N ASN A 326 -10.52 -30.59 -3.01
CA ASN A 326 -9.88 -30.89 -1.71
C ASN A 326 -9.42 -29.64 -0.95
N GLY A 327 -9.95 -28.46 -1.27
CA GLY A 327 -9.49 -27.19 -0.68
C GLY A 327 -9.64 -27.08 0.84
N ARG A 328 -10.52 -27.87 1.47
CA ARG A 328 -10.64 -27.92 2.94
C ARG A 328 -9.35 -28.41 3.61
N THR A 329 -8.64 -29.35 2.98
CA THR A 329 -7.38 -29.88 3.48
C THR A 329 -6.29 -28.82 3.43
N ILE A 330 -6.23 -28.07 2.33
CA ILE A 330 -5.27 -26.97 2.14
C ILE A 330 -5.58 -25.83 3.13
N LEU A 331 -6.85 -25.48 3.33
CA LEU A 331 -7.26 -24.51 4.35
C LEU A 331 -6.81 -24.94 5.74
N LYS A 332 -7.01 -26.20 6.14
CA LYS A 332 -6.56 -26.68 7.46
C LYS A 332 -5.05 -26.55 7.66
N ALA A 333 -4.27 -26.81 6.60
CA ALA A 333 -2.82 -26.61 6.64
C ALA A 333 -2.43 -25.13 6.74
N ALA A 334 -3.13 -24.26 6.00
CA ALA A 334 -2.95 -22.81 6.08
C ALA A 334 -3.30 -22.26 7.48
N GLU A 335 -4.43 -22.71 8.06
CA GLU A 335 -4.89 -22.32 9.39
C GLU A 335 -3.82 -22.58 10.47
N ALA A 336 -3.07 -23.68 10.36
CA ALA A 336 -1.99 -24.00 11.30
C ALA A 336 -0.78 -23.03 11.19
N GLN A 337 -0.60 -22.39 10.04
CA GLN A 337 0.51 -21.46 9.76
C GLN A 337 0.08 -19.99 9.83
N LEU A 338 -1.23 -19.70 9.90
CA LEU A 338 -1.78 -18.34 9.96
C LEU A 338 -1.14 -17.47 11.06
N PRO A 339 -0.91 -17.94 12.30
CA PRO A 339 -0.28 -17.11 13.32
C PRO A 339 1.11 -16.59 12.91
N THR A 340 1.94 -17.45 12.31
CA THR A 340 3.27 -17.07 11.80
C THR A 340 3.15 -16.14 10.59
N TYR A 341 2.24 -16.45 9.66
CA TYR A 341 1.98 -15.62 8.49
C TYR A 341 1.57 -14.18 8.85
N MET A 342 0.75 -14.05 9.89
CA MET A 342 0.25 -12.77 10.39
C MET A 342 1.31 -11.91 11.09
N GLY A 343 2.50 -12.45 11.43
CA GLY A 343 3.57 -11.67 12.07
C GLY A 343 3.93 -10.40 11.28
N PRO A 344 4.40 -10.52 10.03
CA PRO A 344 4.69 -9.36 9.19
C PRO A 344 3.47 -8.48 8.87
N VAL A 345 2.27 -9.05 8.82
CA VAL A 345 1.03 -8.26 8.65
C VAL A 345 0.81 -7.38 9.88
N PHE A 346 1.01 -7.94 11.07
CA PHE A 346 0.84 -7.22 12.33
C PHE A 346 1.88 -6.13 12.49
N GLU A 347 3.11 -6.33 12.01
CA GLU A 347 4.11 -5.25 11.93
C GLU A 347 3.61 -4.10 11.04
N ASP A 348 3.03 -4.38 9.88
CA ASP A 348 2.43 -3.36 9.00
C ASP A 348 1.25 -2.64 9.69
N ILE A 349 0.39 -3.37 10.42
CA ILE A 349 -0.68 -2.76 11.25
C ILE A 349 -0.11 -1.83 12.34
N CYS A 350 0.99 -2.23 12.99
CA CYS A 350 1.65 -1.40 14.01
C CYS A 350 2.28 -0.14 13.39
N ARG A 351 2.75 -0.21 12.14
CA ARG A 351 3.24 0.95 11.39
C ARG A 351 2.09 1.92 11.08
N ASP A 352 0.95 1.41 10.61
CA ASP A 352 -0.26 2.21 10.39
C ASP A 352 -0.68 2.93 11.68
N TYR A 353 -0.61 2.24 12.82
CA TYR A 353 -0.94 2.80 14.14
C TYR A 353 0.03 3.93 14.55
N LEU A 354 1.34 3.70 14.41
CA LEU A 354 2.35 4.73 14.71
C LEU A 354 2.19 5.97 13.84
N GLN A 355 1.85 5.80 12.55
CA GLN A 355 1.57 6.93 11.66
C GLN A 355 0.35 7.74 12.11
N ARG A 356 -0.73 7.08 12.55
CA ARG A 356 -1.92 7.76 13.10
C ARG A 356 -1.62 8.47 14.41
N LEU A 357 -0.84 7.85 15.31
CA LEU A 357 -0.36 8.51 16.52
C LEU A 357 0.44 9.78 16.20
N GLN A 358 1.30 9.74 15.18
CA GLN A 358 2.09 10.90 14.77
C GLN A 358 1.21 12.02 14.22
N ARG A 359 0.25 11.71 13.35
CA ARG A 359 -0.71 12.69 12.81
C ARG A 359 -1.52 13.36 13.92
N ALA A 360 -2.01 12.57 14.87
CA ALA A 360 -2.73 13.07 16.03
C ALA A 360 -1.85 13.83 17.06
N GLY A 361 -0.55 14.01 16.81
CA GLY A 361 0.38 14.66 17.76
C GLY A 361 0.60 13.87 19.05
N ARG A 362 0.27 12.58 19.07
CA ARG A 362 0.36 11.68 20.24
C ARG A 362 1.58 10.75 20.22
N CYS A 363 2.33 10.71 19.12
CA CYS A 363 3.56 9.93 19.03
C CYS A 363 4.72 10.65 19.76
N PRO A 364 5.51 9.96 20.61
CA PRO A 364 6.62 10.58 21.32
C PRO A 364 7.84 10.92 20.43
N VAL A 365 7.84 10.49 19.18
CA VAL A 365 8.94 10.69 18.22
C VAL A 365 8.35 11.11 16.88
N ALA A 366 8.83 12.21 16.31
CA ALA A 366 8.41 12.71 15.00
C ALA A 366 9.27 12.09 13.88
N PHE A 367 8.95 10.85 13.49
CA PHE A 367 9.72 10.10 12.49
C PHE A 367 9.38 10.52 11.05
N THR A 368 10.37 10.45 10.15
CA THR A 368 10.15 10.60 8.71
C THR A 368 9.77 9.28 8.05
N ASP A 369 10.41 8.22 8.49
CA ASP A 369 10.28 6.87 7.94
C ASP A 369 10.23 5.86 9.08
N LEU A 370 9.56 4.74 8.83
CA LEU A 370 9.59 3.57 9.68
C LEU A 370 10.36 2.48 8.94
N ASP A 371 11.52 2.11 9.45
CA ASP A 371 12.41 1.10 8.85
C ASP A 371 12.38 -0.22 9.63
N ARG A 372 13.08 -1.23 9.11
CA ARG A 372 13.49 -2.43 9.86
C ARG A 372 15.00 -2.41 10.00
N TRP A 373 15.53 -3.15 10.97
CA TRP A 373 16.96 -3.40 11.03
C TRP A 373 17.24 -4.89 11.17
N TRP A 374 18.22 -5.40 10.44
CA TRP A 374 18.73 -6.75 10.63
C TRP A 374 20.26 -6.77 10.54
N GLY A 375 20.88 -7.59 11.39
CA GLY A 375 22.33 -7.65 11.48
C GLY A 375 22.84 -8.80 12.31
N LYS A 376 24.15 -9.06 12.20
CA LYS A 376 24.85 -10.02 13.06
C LYS A 376 25.26 -9.35 14.35
N ILE A 377 24.97 -10.01 15.46
CA ILE A 377 25.34 -9.57 16.81
C ILE A 377 26.26 -10.59 17.42
N SER A 378 27.35 -10.12 18.01
CA SER A 378 28.30 -10.97 18.72
C SER A 378 27.69 -11.47 20.02
N LEU A 379 27.66 -12.79 20.19
CA LEU A 379 27.28 -13.43 21.45
C LEU A 379 28.45 -13.32 22.45
N PRO A 380 28.16 -13.10 23.74
CA PRO A 380 29.18 -13.22 24.78
C PRO A 380 29.86 -14.59 24.71
N LYS A 381 31.18 -14.64 24.92
CA LYS A 381 31.88 -15.93 25.07
C LYS A 381 31.34 -16.63 26.31
N GLU A 382 30.71 -17.80 26.15
CA GLU A 382 30.43 -18.68 27.28
C GLU A 382 31.76 -18.99 27.98
N LYS A 383 31.84 -18.79 29.30
CA LYS A 383 32.98 -19.30 30.06
C LYS A 383 32.92 -20.83 29.95
N PRO A 384 33.95 -21.49 29.41
CA PRO A 384 33.93 -22.94 29.28
C PRO A 384 33.74 -23.55 30.68
N THR A 385 32.74 -24.42 30.81
CA THR A 385 32.44 -25.15 32.05
C THR A 385 33.56 -26.14 32.41
N ASN A 386 34.43 -26.47 31.45
CA ASN A 386 35.63 -27.29 31.64
C ASN A 386 36.86 -26.62 30.98
N PRO A 387 38.01 -26.49 31.69
CA PRO A 387 39.24 -25.90 31.14
C PRO A 387 39.82 -26.63 29.90
N ILE A 388 39.36 -27.84 29.61
CA ILE A 388 39.87 -28.71 28.54
C ILE A 388 39.14 -28.46 27.20
N GLU A 389 37.98 -27.78 27.21
CA GLU A 389 37.15 -27.52 26.02
C GLU A 389 37.39 -26.14 25.38
N ALA A 390 38.46 -25.44 25.77
CA ALA A 390 38.82 -24.17 25.16
C ALA A 390 39.26 -24.40 23.70
N SER A 391 38.32 -24.27 22.75
CA SER A 391 38.63 -24.30 21.32
C SER A 391 39.42 -23.03 20.93
N ASP A 392 40.42 -23.21 20.07
CA ASP A 392 41.20 -22.12 19.46
C ASP A 392 40.42 -21.31 18.40
N ASP A 393 39.10 -21.48 18.32
CA ASP A 393 38.27 -20.77 17.36
C ASP A 393 38.09 -19.31 17.80
N LYS A 394 38.93 -18.42 17.26
CA LYS A 394 39.00 -17.00 17.62
C LYS A 394 37.81 -16.19 17.09
N THR A 395 36.92 -16.78 16.29
CA THR A 395 35.73 -16.11 15.76
C THR A 395 34.66 -15.95 16.84
N PRO A 396 34.23 -14.71 17.16
CA PRO A 396 33.08 -14.51 18.04
C PRO A 396 31.87 -15.24 17.46
N ARG A 397 31.21 -16.09 18.26
CA ARG A 397 29.89 -16.60 17.87
C ARG A 397 29.00 -15.40 17.61
N SER A 398 28.32 -15.40 16.47
CA SER A 398 27.38 -14.34 16.12
C SER A 398 26.03 -14.96 15.79
N THR A 399 24.97 -14.26 16.15
CA THR A 399 23.60 -14.61 15.78
C THR A 399 23.00 -13.48 14.97
N GLU A 400 22.04 -13.80 14.10
CA GLU A 400 21.25 -12.78 13.42
C GLU A 400 20.18 -12.25 14.39
N ALA A 401 20.02 -10.94 14.38
CA ALA A 401 19.00 -10.23 15.13
C ALA A 401 18.29 -9.24 14.22
N GLU A 402 17.08 -8.90 14.62
CA GLU A 402 16.20 -7.98 13.92
C GLU A 402 15.54 -7.05 14.93
N ILE A 403 15.21 -5.83 14.48
CA ILE A 403 14.26 -4.94 15.10
C ILE A 403 13.15 -4.67 14.08
N ASP A 404 11.91 -4.93 14.48
CA ASP A 404 10.75 -4.94 13.58
C ASP A 404 10.40 -3.54 13.06
N ILE A 405 10.52 -2.49 13.90
CA ILE A 405 10.26 -1.10 13.51
C ILE A 405 11.29 -0.16 14.14
N ILE A 406 11.84 0.76 13.35
CA ILE A 406 12.67 1.88 13.85
C ILE A 406 12.18 3.16 13.19
N GLY A 407 11.90 4.19 13.97
CA GLY A 407 11.60 5.54 13.48
C GLY A 407 12.53 6.54 14.15
N ALA A 408 13.25 7.34 13.37
CA ALA A 408 14.15 8.36 13.89
C ALA A 408 13.60 9.75 13.58
N GLU A 409 13.59 10.62 14.58
CA GLU A 409 13.26 12.03 14.41
C GLU A 409 14.51 12.82 13.99
N ASP A 410 15.60 12.57 14.69
CA ASP A 410 16.90 13.17 14.41
C ASP A 410 18.03 12.20 14.80
N LYS A 411 19.26 12.71 14.95
CA LYS A 411 20.41 11.88 15.32
C LYS A 411 20.42 11.45 16.79
N ASN A 412 19.52 12.00 17.61
CA ASN A 412 19.49 11.82 19.05
C ASN A 412 18.24 11.09 19.55
N THR A 413 17.10 11.26 18.87
CA THR A 413 15.80 10.75 19.29
C THR A 413 15.26 9.73 18.28
N ALA A 414 14.93 8.54 18.78
CA ALA A 414 14.36 7.45 17.98
C ALA A 414 13.41 6.56 18.78
N LEU A 415 12.44 5.98 18.07
CA LEU A 415 11.63 4.86 18.55
C LEU A 415 12.16 3.54 17.98
N PHE A 416 12.01 2.49 18.78
CA PHE A 416 12.27 1.10 18.41
C PHE A 416 11.07 0.27 18.81
N ALA A 417 10.60 -0.62 17.93
CA ALA A 417 9.48 -1.48 18.24
C ALA A 417 9.71 -2.95 17.91
N GLU A 418 9.07 -3.79 18.73
CA GLU A 418 8.93 -5.22 18.50
C GLU A 418 7.45 -5.60 18.46
N CYS A 419 7.04 -6.36 17.44
CA CYS A 419 5.65 -6.72 17.20
C CYS A 419 5.43 -8.22 17.41
N LYS A 420 4.43 -8.60 18.20
CA LYS A 420 4.16 -10.01 18.55
C LYS A 420 2.70 -10.41 18.34
N TRP A 421 2.46 -11.10 17.22
CA TRP A 421 1.18 -11.73 16.92
C TRP A 421 1.10 -13.17 17.46
N LYS A 422 0.95 -13.31 18.78
CA LYS A 422 0.92 -14.59 19.48
C LYS A 422 -0.23 -14.66 20.48
N ASN A 423 -0.69 -15.87 20.81
CA ASN A 423 -1.75 -16.07 21.81
C ASN A 423 -1.20 -15.99 23.24
N GLU A 424 0.10 -16.22 23.40
CA GLU A 424 0.80 -16.09 24.67
C GLU A 424 1.08 -14.62 25.00
N LEU A 425 1.11 -14.31 26.31
CA LEU A 425 1.56 -13.01 26.79
C LEU A 425 3.03 -12.77 26.44
N VAL A 426 3.36 -11.53 26.05
CA VAL A 426 4.73 -11.15 25.72
C VAL A 426 5.57 -11.10 27.00
N PRO A 427 6.65 -11.91 27.10
CA PRO A 427 7.51 -11.93 28.27
C PRO A 427 8.47 -10.74 28.31
N VAL A 428 9.00 -10.44 29.50
CA VAL A 428 9.96 -9.34 29.73
C VAL A 428 11.23 -9.47 28.88
N SER A 429 11.65 -10.68 28.53
CA SER A 429 12.82 -10.94 27.71
C SER A 429 12.75 -10.31 26.31
N VAL A 430 11.55 -10.09 25.78
CA VAL A 430 11.37 -9.39 24.50
C VAL A 430 11.75 -7.91 24.64
N LEU A 431 11.29 -7.27 25.72
CA LEU A 431 11.64 -5.88 26.03
C LEU A 431 13.14 -5.72 26.33
N GLU A 432 13.72 -6.63 27.12
CA GLU A 432 15.15 -6.60 27.45
C GLU A 432 16.02 -6.73 26.19
N LYS A 433 15.64 -7.65 25.29
CA LYS A 433 16.31 -7.80 23.99
C LYS A 433 16.21 -6.51 23.18
N LEU A 434 15.02 -5.93 23.03
CA LEU A 434 14.85 -4.70 22.25
C LEU A 434 15.68 -3.54 22.82
N ASP A 435 15.70 -3.38 24.14
CA ASP A 435 16.52 -2.37 24.81
C ASP A 435 18.02 -2.61 24.56
N GLU A 436 18.52 -3.84 24.70
CA GLU A 436 19.91 -4.19 24.41
C GLU A 436 20.30 -3.87 22.96
N LEU A 437 19.44 -4.25 22.00
CA LEU A 437 19.65 -3.97 20.58
C LEU A 437 19.71 -2.46 20.31
N SER A 438 18.75 -1.71 20.87
CA SER A 438 18.68 -0.26 20.67
C SER A 438 19.93 0.47 21.22
N ARG A 439 20.56 -0.04 22.28
CA ARG A 439 21.80 0.52 22.86
C ARG A 439 23.06 0.10 22.11
N SER A 440 23.13 -1.18 21.75
CA SER A 440 24.37 -1.76 21.21
C SER A 440 24.59 -1.44 19.73
N GLN A 441 23.50 -1.25 18.97
CA GLN A 441 23.56 -1.07 17.52
C GLN A 441 23.43 0.39 17.09
N PHE A 442 22.93 1.28 17.96
CA PHE A 442 22.62 2.66 17.61
C PHE A 442 23.11 3.65 18.69
N ARG A 443 23.21 4.93 18.30
CA ARG A 443 23.76 6.00 19.15
C ARG A 443 22.73 7.11 19.44
N TYR A 444 21.48 6.73 19.68
CA TYR A 444 20.43 7.65 20.10
C TYR A 444 20.43 7.78 21.64
N GLU A 445 20.45 9.00 22.16
CA GLU A 445 20.36 9.25 23.60
C GLU A 445 18.91 9.06 24.09
N ASN A 446 17.95 9.63 23.36
CA ASN A 446 16.53 9.58 23.68
C ASN A 446 15.87 8.43 22.91
N ARG A 447 15.68 7.30 23.59
CA ARG A 447 15.12 6.09 22.99
C ARG A 447 13.72 5.83 23.55
N HIS A 448 12.74 5.66 22.68
CA HIS A 448 11.40 5.19 23.03
C HIS A 448 11.23 3.74 22.59
N LEU A 449 10.83 2.85 23.49
CA LEU A 449 10.68 1.43 23.17
C LEU A 449 9.20 1.07 23.12
N PHE A 450 8.74 0.53 22.00
CA PHE A 450 7.38 0.06 21.81
C PHE A 450 7.34 -1.46 21.77
N ILE A 451 6.47 -2.08 22.55
CA ILE A 451 6.18 -3.51 22.42
C ILE A 451 4.70 -3.65 22.06
N PHE A 452 4.45 -4.15 20.85
CA PHE A 452 3.10 -4.42 20.37
C PHE A 452 2.74 -5.88 20.58
N SER A 453 1.56 -6.15 21.11
CA SER A 453 1.11 -7.51 21.42
C SER A 453 -0.32 -7.78 20.96
N LYS A 454 -0.56 -8.95 20.37
CA LYS A 454 -1.92 -9.44 20.13
C LYS A 454 -2.67 -9.69 21.45
N SER A 455 -2.01 -10.33 22.42
CA SER A 455 -2.68 -10.93 23.59
C SER A 455 -2.32 -10.27 24.93
N GLY A 456 -1.44 -9.27 24.93
CA GLY A 456 -0.97 -8.57 26.13
C GLY A 456 0.42 -8.98 26.60
N PHE A 457 0.72 -8.64 27.85
CA PHE A 457 2.06 -8.66 28.44
C PHE A 457 2.04 -9.33 29.81
N THR A 458 3.14 -10.01 30.17
CA THR A 458 3.30 -10.56 31.53
C THR A 458 3.49 -9.44 32.57
N ASP A 459 3.21 -9.73 33.84
CA ASP A 459 3.39 -8.75 34.93
C ASP A 459 4.83 -8.25 35.05
N ALA A 460 5.80 -9.15 34.88
CA ALA A 460 7.21 -8.80 34.86
C ALA A 460 7.55 -7.81 33.73
N CYS A 461 6.96 -7.98 32.55
CA CYS A 461 7.15 -7.06 31.43
C CYS A 461 6.54 -5.68 31.74
N ARG A 462 5.33 -5.66 32.30
CA ARG A 462 4.65 -4.41 32.72
C ARG A 462 5.42 -3.68 33.82
N GLN A 463 5.94 -4.39 34.80
CA GLN A 463 6.75 -3.81 35.86
C GLN A 463 8.04 -3.21 35.29
N LYS A 464 8.76 -3.96 34.45
CA LYS A 464 9.99 -3.47 33.82
C LYS A 464 9.77 -2.22 32.97
N ALA A 465 8.69 -2.20 32.19
CA ALA A 465 8.32 -1.03 31.38
C ALA A 465 8.10 0.22 32.25
N LYS A 466 7.41 0.08 33.39
CA LYS A 466 7.19 1.17 34.36
C LYS A 466 8.50 1.65 34.98
N GLU A 467 9.41 0.74 35.34
CA GLU A 467 10.73 1.09 35.91
C GLU A 467 11.61 1.87 34.93
N MET A 468 11.51 1.59 33.63
CA MET A 468 12.31 2.26 32.59
C MET A 468 11.77 3.65 32.19
N GLY A 469 10.45 3.86 32.28
CA GLY A 469 9.81 5.16 32.03
C GLY A 469 9.74 5.63 30.56
N ASN A 470 10.43 4.94 29.64
CA ASN A 470 10.48 5.23 28.20
C ASN A 470 9.89 4.09 27.34
N VAL A 471 9.05 3.24 27.93
CA VAL A 471 8.50 2.04 27.31
C VAL A 471 6.99 2.15 27.14
N HIS A 472 6.51 1.87 25.93
CA HIS A 472 5.11 1.89 25.54
C HIS A 472 4.67 0.45 25.25
N LEU A 473 3.79 -0.10 26.08
CA LEU A 473 3.19 -1.41 25.89
C LEU A 473 1.79 -1.21 25.29
N VAL A 474 1.55 -1.72 24.08
CA VAL A 474 0.29 -1.50 23.37
C VAL A 474 -0.26 -2.82 22.81
N THR A 475 -1.49 -3.14 23.14
CA THR A 475 -2.20 -4.31 22.61
C THR A 475 -2.94 -4.00 21.32
N PHE A 476 -3.26 -5.04 20.53
CA PHE A 476 -4.02 -4.88 19.30
C PHE A 476 -5.39 -4.21 19.50
N LEU A 477 -6.09 -4.54 20.58
CA LEU A 477 -7.38 -3.91 20.88
C LEU A 477 -7.21 -2.46 21.34
N GLU A 478 -6.20 -2.16 22.17
CA GLU A 478 -5.86 -0.78 22.56
C GLU A 478 -5.52 0.10 21.34
N MET A 479 -4.88 -0.46 20.30
CA MET A 479 -4.63 0.29 19.05
C MET A 479 -5.94 0.71 18.37
N ILE A 480 -6.92 -0.19 18.31
CA ILE A 480 -8.22 0.09 17.69
C ILE A 480 -9.02 1.10 18.51
N GLU A 481 -9.07 0.92 19.83
CA GLU A 481 -9.71 1.86 20.75
C GLU A 481 -9.10 3.26 20.61
N ALA A 482 -7.77 3.35 20.66
CA ALA A 482 -7.07 4.62 20.53
C ALA A 482 -7.33 5.31 19.19
N VAL A 483 -7.34 4.57 18.06
CA VAL A 483 -7.64 5.16 16.74
C VAL A 483 -9.10 5.64 16.65
N ASN A 484 -10.04 4.92 17.25
CA ASN A 484 -11.43 5.39 17.32
C ASN A 484 -11.59 6.65 18.19
N GLU A 485 -10.80 6.76 19.27
CA GLU A 485 -10.79 7.92 20.18
C GLU A 485 -10.07 9.15 19.60
N MET A 486 -9.11 8.96 18.69
CA MET A 486 -8.47 10.07 17.97
C MET A 486 -9.48 10.80 17.08
N GLY A 487 -10.60 10.16 16.73
CA GLY A 487 -11.58 10.71 15.81
C GLY A 487 -10.94 11.05 14.46
N ASP A 488 -11.59 11.94 13.74
CA ASP A 488 -11.02 12.61 12.56
C ASP A 488 -10.59 14.04 12.92
N ASP A 489 -10.17 14.28 14.17
CA ASP A 489 -9.77 15.60 14.66
C ASP A 489 -8.37 15.98 14.08
N ASP A 490 -8.29 16.02 12.75
CA ASP A 490 -7.20 16.58 11.94
C ASP A 490 -7.54 18.04 11.51
N GLU A 491 -8.71 18.59 11.88
CA GLU A 491 -9.19 19.90 11.40
C GLU A 491 -8.39 21.12 11.94
N GLU A 492 -7.60 21.00 13.01
CA GLU A 492 -6.96 22.16 13.67
C GLU A 492 -5.43 22.28 13.49
N LEU A 493 -4.77 21.42 12.72
CA LEU A 493 -3.30 21.43 12.62
C LEU A 493 -2.77 21.50 11.19
N TRP A 494 -3.21 22.49 10.40
CA TRP A 494 -2.43 23.05 9.29
C TRP A 494 -2.64 24.56 9.13
#